data_AF-A0A6J4E8M4-F1
#
_entry.id   AF-A0A6J4E8M4-F1
#
_cell.length_a   1.000
_cell.length_b   1.000
_cell.length_c   1.000
_cell.angle_alpha   90.00
_cell.angle_beta   90.00
_cell.angle_gamma   90.00
#
_symmetry.space_group_name_H-M   'P 1'
#
loop_
_entity.id
_entity.type
_entity.pdbx_description
1 polymer ?
#
loop_
_entity_poly.entity_id
_entity_poly.type
_entity_poly.pdbx_seq_one_letter_code
_entity_poly.pdbx_strand_id
1 'polypeptide(L)'
;MNYNWDWGVFFKSTGIGSEIYLDWFVTGLGWTIAIALAGWIVALLLGSLLGVMRTVPNRWVSGIATTYVEIFRNVPLLVQLFLWYFLVPDLLPEPLEIWFKQDLNPATSAYLSVVVCLGLFTAARVCEQVRTGIQALPKGQLGAARAMGFRLPAIYRYVLLPQAFRIIIPPLTSEFLNIFKNSSVASLIGLMELLAQTKQTAEFSANLFEAFTLATLIYFTLNMSLMLLMRMVERKVAVPGLIAVGGK
;
A
#
# COMPACT_ATOMS: atom_id res chain seq x y z
N MET A 1 20.20 -11.20 -32.04
CA MET A 1 21.02 -10.54 -30.99
C MET A 1 21.79 -11.63 -30.28
N ASN A 2 23.13 -11.65 -30.40
CA ASN A 2 23.98 -12.58 -29.67
C ASN A 2 24.29 -11.97 -28.29
N TYR A 3 23.33 -12.08 -27.36
CA TYR A 3 23.54 -11.67 -25.98
C TYR A 3 24.19 -12.81 -25.21
N ASN A 4 25.30 -12.52 -24.51
CA ASN A 4 26.00 -13.49 -23.68
C ASN A 4 25.46 -13.41 -22.26
N TRP A 5 24.66 -14.41 -21.88
CA TRP A 5 24.05 -14.47 -20.55
C TRP A 5 25.09 -14.81 -19.46
N ASP A 6 25.10 -14.04 -18.38
CA ASP A 6 25.97 -14.26 -17.21
C ASP A 6 25.17 -14.26 -15.89
N TRP A 7 24.51 -15.39 -15.61
CA TRP A 7 23.80 -15.61 -14.34
C TRP A 7 24.75 -15.70 -13.13
N GLY A 8 26.06 -15.88 -13.35
CA GLY A 8 27.07 -15.88 -12.30
C GLY A 8 27.28 -14.49 -11.69
N VAL A 9 26.79 -13.43 -12.33
CA VAL A 9 26.89 -12.04 -11.86
C VAL A 9 26.42 -11.86 -10.42
N PHE A 10 25.36 -12.58 -10.00
CA PHE A 10 24.76 -12.39 -8.68
C PHE A 10 25.65 -12.81 -7.52
N PHE A 11 26.63 -13.67 -7.79
CA PHE A 11 27.61 -14.15 -6.80
C PHE A 11 28.92 -13.37 -6.84
N LYS A 12 29.04 -12.38 -7.73
CA LYS A 12 30.21 -11.50 -7.79
C LYS A 12 30.12 -10.43 -6.71
N SER A 13 31.29 -10.01 -6.23
CA SER A 13 31.39 -8.87 -5.31
C SER A 13 30.95 -7.59 -6.01
N THR A 14 30.24 -6.75 -5.27
CA THR A 14 29.80 -5.42 -5.71
C THR A 14 30.94 -4.39 -5.73
N GLY A 15 32.09 -4.72 -5.13
CA GLY A 15 33.18 -3.78 -4.86
C GLY A 15 32.89 -2.83 -3.69
N ILE A 16 31.72 -2.98 -3.03
CA ILE A 16 31.32 -2.21 -1.85
C ILE A 16 31.30 -3.16 -0.66
N GLY A 17 32.30 -3.03 0.22
CA GLY A 17 32.44 -3.91 1.38
C GLY A 17 32.64 -5.37 0.98
N SER A 18 32.05 -6.29 1.75
CA SER A 18 32.08 -7.74 1.49
C SER A 18 30.80 -8.27 0.84
N GLU A 19 29.97 -7.39 0.29
CA GLU A 19 28.66 -7.76 -0.25
C GLU A 19 28.76 -8.31 -1.68
N ILE A 20 27.86 -9.24 -2.00
CA ILE A 20 27.61 -9.70 -3.36
C ILE A 20 26.30 -9.08 -3.88
N TYR A 21 26.11 -9.08 -5.20
CA TYR A 21 24.89 -8.50 -5.79
C TYR A 21 23.60 -9.15 -5.28
N LEU A 22 23.62 -10.44 -4.90
CA LEU A 22 22.46 -11.10 -4.30
C LEU A 22 22.03 -10.44 -2.98
N ASP A 23 22.97 -9.94 -2.17
CA ASP A 23 22.67 -9.26 -0.90
C ASP A 23 21.89 -7.97 -1.12
N TRP A 24 22.16 -7.27 -2.23
CA TRP A 24 21.41 -6.08 -2.64
C TRP A 24 19.95 -6.42 -2.95
N PHE A 25 19.69 -7.52 -3.66
CA PHE A 25 18.31 -7.97 -3.93
C PHE A 25 17.56 -8.34 -2.64
N VAL A 26 18.23 -9.03 -1.70
CA VAL A 26 17.64 -9.40 -0.40
C VAL A 26 17.32 -8.14 0.41
N THR A 27 18.25 -7.19 0.48
CA THR A 27 18.08 -5.92 1.21
C THR A 27 16.97 -5.06 0.57
N GLY A 28 16.96 -4.94 -0.76
CA GLY A 28 15.92 -4.22 -1.49
C GLY A 28 14.53 -4.84 -1.33
N LEU A 29 14.45 -6.17 -1.32
CA LEU A 29 13.21 -6.88 -1.01
C LEU A 29 12.73 -6.58 0.41
N GLY A 30 13.64 -6.57 1.39
CA GLY A 30 13.35 -6.18 2.78
C GLY A 30 12.72 -4.79 2.87
N TRP A 31 13.32 -3.79 2.22
CA TRP A 31 12.75 -2.43 2.16
C TRP A 31 11.39 -2.39 1.46
N THR A 32 11.24 -3.08 0.35
CA THR A 32 9.96 -3.19 -0.40
C THR A 32 8.85 -3.69 0.52
N ILE A 33 9.11 -4.76 1.28
CA ILE A 33 8.16 -5.36 2.22
C ILE A 33 7.87 -4.39 3.37
N ALA A 34 8.90 -3.78 3.97
CA ALA A 34 8.73 -2.86 5.09
C ALA A 34 7.84 -1.66 4.72
N ILE A 35 8.12 -1.03 3.57
CA ILE A 35 7.35 0.10 3.04
C ILE A 35 5.90 -0.31 2.79
N ALA A 36 5.68 -1.42 2.09
CA ALA A 36 4.35 -1.86 1.69
C ALA A 36 3.49 -2.23 2.91
N LEU A 37 4.06 -2.94 3.90
CA LEU A 37 3.34 -3.31 5.12
C LEU A 37 3.02 -2.11 6.01
N ALA A 38 3.99 -1.21 6.23
CA ALA A 38 3.75 0.00 7.02
C ALA A 38 2.71 0.92 6.35
N GLY A 39 2.84 1.13 5.03
CA GLY A 39 1.86 1.87 4.25
C GLY A 39 0.48 1.21 4.28
N TRP A 40 0.41 -0.12 4.25
CA TRP A 40 -0.86 -0.86 4.30
C TRP A 40 -1.56 -0.70 5.65
N ILE A 41 -0.81 -0.69 6.75
CA ILE A 41 -1.37 -0.43 8.09
C ILE A 41 -2.01 0.96 8.14
N VAL A 42 -1.29 1.99 7.66
CA VAL A 42 -1.82 3.36 7.57
C VAL A 42 -3.07 3.40 6.69
N ALA A 43 -3.00 2.75 5.52
CA ALA A 43 -4.10 2.70 4.55
C ALA A 43 -5.36 2.02 5.12
N LEU A 44 -5.21 0.91 5.84
CA LEU A 44 -6.31 0.20 6.48
C LEU A 44 -6.94 1.04 7.59
N LEU A 45 -6.13 1.62 8.47
CA LEU A 45 -6.64 2.41 9.60
C LEU A 45 -7.38 3.66 9.12
N LEU A 46 -6.70 4.48 8.30
CA LEU A 46 -7.26 5.73 7.81
C LEU A 46 -8.38 5.51 6.80
N GLY A 47 -8.19 4.57 5.86
CA GLY A 47 -9.19 4.24 4.86
C GLY A 47 -10.47 3.68 5.49
N SER A 48 -10.37 2.84 6.51
CA SER A 48 -11.53 2.35 7.25
C SER A 48 -12.28 3.47 7.96
N LEU A 49 -11.56 4.36 8.65
CA LEU A 49 -12.16 5.51 9.32
C LEU A 49 -12.91 6.41 8.33
N LEU A 50 -12.24 6.81 7.25
CA LEU A 50 -12.82 7.66 6.20
C LEU A 50 -13.99 6.98 5.50
N GLY A 51 -13.90 5.67 5.24
CA GLY A 51 -14.99 4.89 4.65
C GLY A 51 -16.26 4.93 5.48
N VAL A 52 -16.13 4.77 6.81
CA VAL A 52 -17.24 4.93 7.76
C VAL A 52 -17.76 6.36 7.77
N MET A 53 -16.88 7.36 7.81
CA MET A 53 -17.27 8.77 7.79
C MET A 53 -18.11 9.12 6.55
N ARG A 54 -17.86 8.51 5.39
CA ARG A 54 -18.64 8.75 4.17
C ARG A 54 -20.06 8.17 4.22
N THR A 55 -20.33 7.18 5.07
CA THR A 55 -21.66 6.55 5.18
C THR A 55 -22.50 7.09 6.32
N VAL A 56 -21.93 7.91 7.22
CA VAL A 56 -22.71 8.52 8.31
C VAL A 56 -23.72 9.55 7.77
N PRO A 57 -24.86 9.75 8.44
CA PRO A 57 -25.89 10.71 8.00
C PRO A 57 -25.46 12.19 8.08
N ASN A 58 -24.36 12.51 8.78
CA ASN A 58 -23.87 13.87 8.89
C ASN A 58 -23.11 14.29 7.61
N ARG A 59 -23.74 15.18 6.82
CA ARG A 59 -23.19 15.71 5.57
C ARG A 59 -21.83 16.40 5.71
N TRP A 60 -21.54 17.03 6.85
CA TRP A 60 -20.25 17.69 7.06
C TRP A 60 -19.13 16.66 7.21
N VAL A 61 -19.35 15.63 8.03
CA VAL A 61 -18.41 14.53 8.26
C VAL A 61 -18.18 13.74 6.98
N SER A 62 -19.26 13.43 6.25
CA SER A 62 -19.17 12.76 4.94
C SER A 62 -18.49 13.63 3.89
N GLY A 63 -18.72 14.96 3.93
CA GLY A 63 -18.08 15.94 3.06
C GLY A 63 -16.56 15.96 3.21
N ILE A 64 -16.04 16.03 4.45
CA ILE A 64 -14.59 16.01 4.73
C ILE A 64 -13.92 14.76 4.13
N ALA A 65 -14.50 13.59 4.38
CA ALA A 65 -13.96 12.34 3.85
C ALA A 65 -14.09 12.23 2.33
N THR A 66 -15.14 12.84 1.74
CA THR A 66 -15.30 12.90 0.28
C THR A 66 -14.25 13.79 -0.36
N THR A 67 -14.00 15.00 0.18
CA THR A 67 -12.95 15.90 -0.30
C THR A 67 -11.57 15.24 -0.25
N TYR A 68 -11.24 14.57 0.86
CA TYR A 68 -9.99 13.81 0.97
C TYR A 68 -9.87 12.80 -0.18
N VAL A 69 -10.88 11.96 -0.37
CA VAL A 69 -10.82 10.89 -1.38
C VAL A 69 -10.72 11.45 -2.79
N GLU A 70 -11.46 12.52 -3.11
CA GLU A 70 -11.39 13.18 -4.41
C GLU A 70 -9.99 13.75 -4.68
N ILE A 71 -9.34 14.37 -3.70
CA ILE A 71 -7.98 14.88 -3.88
C ILE A 71 -7.01 13.72 -4.14
N PHE A 72 -6.96 12.72 -3.25
CA PHE A 72 -5.94 11.67 -3.31
C PHE A 72 -6.12 10.71 -4.49
N ARG A 73 -7.35 10.51 -4.99
CA ARG A 73 -7.61 9.65 -6.15
C ARG A 73 -7.33 10.33 -7.49
N ASN A 74 -7.42 11.66 -7.55
CA ASN A 74 -7.26 12.42 -8.78
C ASN A 74 -5.83 12.95 -9.00
N VAL A 75 -4.93 12.84 -8.02
CA VAL A 75 -3.51 13.19 -8.16
C VAL A 75 -2.67 11.92 -8.37
N PRO A 76 -1.78 11.86 -9.39
CA PRO A 76 -0.91 10.70 -9.59
C PRO A 76 -0.02 10.40 -8.39
N LEU A 77 0.19 9.11 -8.09
CA LEU A 77 1.02 8.67 -6.96
C LEU A 77 2.44 9.27 -7.00
N LEU A 78 3.05 9.33 -8.19
CA LEU A 78 4.40 9.88 -8.34
C LEU A 78 4.46 11.36 -7.93
N VAL A 79 3.46 12.15 -8.35
CA VAL A 79 3.37 13.57 -7.97
C VAL A 79 3.22 13.68 -6.46
N GLN A 80 2.37 12.86 -5.84
CA GLN A 80 2.23 12.84 -4.39
C GLN A 80 3.53 12.50 -3.69
N LEU A 81 4.29 11.51 -4.20
CA LEU A 81 5.57 11.13 -3.59
C LEU A 81 6.54 12.30 -3.53
N PHE A 82 6.67 13.06 -4.63
CA PHE A 82 7.51 14.24 -4.66
C PHE A 82 7.00 15.35 -3.73
N LEU A 83 5.68 15.54 -3.62
CA LEU A 83 5.12 16.48 -2.65
C LEU A 83 5.48 16.07 -1.21
N TRP A 84 5.32 14.79 -0.85
CA TRP A 84 5.58 14.30 0.51
C TRP A 84 7.06 14.27 0.89
N TYR A 85 7.96 14.11 -0.09
CA TYR A 85 9.40 14.05 0.17
C TYR A 85 10.09 15.40 0.05
N PHE A 86 9.73 16.21 -0.95
CA PHE A 86 10.39 17.48 -1.20
C PHE A 86 9.61 18.69 -0.67
N LEU A 87 8.30 18.77 -0.90
CA LEU A 87 7.54 19.98 -0.57
C LEU A 87 7.06 20.02 0.89
N VAL A 88 6.50 18.93 1.41
CA VAL A 88 5.88 18.92 2.75
C VAL A 88 6.89 19.24 3.85
N PRO A 89 8.12 18.72 3.85
CA PRO A 89 9.12 19.10 4.85
C PRO A 89 9.42 20.61 4.89
N ASP A 90 9.42 21.28 3.74
CA ASP A 90 9.65 22.74 3.61
C ASP A 90 8.51 23.58 4.20
N LEU A 91 7.34 22.97 4.41
CA LEU A 91 6.17 23.61 5.00
C LEU A 91 6.06 23.35 6.51
N LEU A 92 6.93 22.50 7.07
CA LEU A 92 6.93 22.21 8.50
C LEU A 92 7.55 23.38 9.28
N PRO A 93 7.21 23.56 10.57
CA PRO A 93 7.94 24.45 11.46
C PRO A 93 9.44 24.13 11.47
N GLU A 94 10.29 25.15 11.54
CA GLU A 94 11.76 25.05 11.45
C GLU A 94 12.38 23.88 12.27
N PRO A 95 11.98 23.60 13.52
CA PRO A 95 12.53 22.47 14.27
C PRO A 95 12.24 21.11 13.63
N LEU A 96 11.05 20.93 13.06
CA LEU A 96 10.65 19.69 12.40
C LEU A 96 11.27 19.55 11.00
N GLU A 97 11.44 20.65 10.29
CA GLU A 97 12.14 20.68 9.01
C GLU A 97 13.60 20.23 9.18
N ILE A 98 14.33 20.84 10.12
CA ILE A 98 15.73 20.50 10.41
C ILE A 98 15.83 19.04 10.84
N TRP A 99 14.98 18.61 11.77
CA TRP A 99 14.96 17.22 12.22
C TRP A 99 14.75 16.25 11.06
N PHE A 100 13.82 16.56 10.16
CA PHE A 100 13.48 15.68 9.04
C PHE A 100 14.57 15.62 7.98
N LYS A 101 15.17 16.76 7.63
CA LYS A 101 16.13 16.88 6.52
C LYS A 101 17.58 16.64 6.92
N GLN A 102 17.96 17.00 8.14
CA GLN A 102 19.36 17.05 8.58
C GLN A 102 19.67 16.01 9.66
N ASP A 103 18.80 15.84 10.65
CA ASP A 103 19.09 14.94 11.78
C ASP A 103 18.79 13.47 11.47
N LEU A 104 17.77 13.20 10.64
CA LEU A 104 17.44 11.85 10.22
C LEU A 104 18.42 11.33 9.15
N ASN A 105 18.71 10.03 9.22
CA ASN A 105 19.37 9.33 8.11
C ASN A 105 18.53 9.50 6.82
N PRO A 106 19.16 9.83 5.67
CA PRO A 106 18.46 10.00 4.39
C PRO A 106 17.55 8.83 3.99
N ALA A 107 17.95 7.59 4.31
CA ALA A 107 17.12 6.42 4.04
C ALA A 107 15.85 6.40 4.92
N THR A 108 15.97 6.82 6.18
CA THR A 108 14.84 6.89 7.12
C THR A 108 13.87 8.00 6.73
N SER A 109 14.35 9.18 6.35
CA SER A 109 13.48 10.27 5.90
C SER A 109 12.74 9.88 4.61
N ALA A 110 13.44 9.30 3.63
CA ALA A 110 12.81 8.76 2.42
C ALA A 110 11.78 7.66 2.73
N TYR A 111 12.11 6.71 3.61
CA TYR A 111 11.20 5.67 4.06
C TYR A 111 9.91 6.25 4.67
N LEU A 112 10.04 7.22 5.59
CA LEU A 112 8.89 7.85 6.23
C LEU A 112 8.00 8.58 5.22
N SER A 113 8.58 9.37 4.31
CA SER A 113 7.81 10.05 3.26
C SER A 113 7.08 9.07 2.35
N VAL A 114 7.72 7.97 1.97
CA VAL A 114 7.09 6.94 1.13
C VAL A 114 5.95 6.24 1.86
N VAL A 115 6.14 5.88 3.13
CA VAL A 115 5.10 5.24 3.96
C VAL A 115 3.89 6.16 4.11
N VAL A 116 4.12 7.44 4.40
CA VAL A 116 3.04 8.44 4.48
C VAL A 116 2.35 8.59 3.13
N CYS A 117 3.11 8.78 2.05
CA CYS A 117 2.58 8.94 0.71
C CYS A 117 1.72 7.73 0.29
N LEU A 118 2.28 6.52 0.34
CA LEU A 118 1.59 5.29 -0.06
C LEU A 118 0.41 4.98 0.84
N GLY A 119 0.55 5.22 2.15
CA GLY A 119 -0.51 5.01 3.14
C GLY A 119 -1.71 5.92 2.87
N LEU A 120 -1.49 7.22 2.67
CA LEU A 120 -2.56 8.18 2.39
C LEU A 120 -3.20 7.95 1.01
N PHE A 121 -2.37 7.69 -0.01
CA PHE A 121 -2.84 7.35 -1.35
C PHE A 121 -3.73 6.10 -1.36
N THR A 122 -3.27 5.03 -0.69
CA THR A 122 -4.01 3.76 -0.63
C THR A 122 -5.21 3.84 0.31
N ALA A 123 -5.16 4.65 1.37
CA ALA A 123 -6.30 4.93 2.25
C ALA A 123 -7.52 5.44 1.47
N ALA A 124 -7.32 6.27 0.45
CA ALA A 124 -8.42 6.77 -0.38
C ALA A 124 -9.15 5.65 -1.14
N ARG A 125 -8.42 4.61 -1.56
CA ARG A 125 -9.00 3.42 -2.22
C ARG A 125 -9.66 2.49 -1.23
N VAL A 126 -9.02 2.22 -0.10
CA VAL A 126 -9.60 1.44 1.00
C VAL A 126 -10.90 2.08 1.50
N CYS A 127 -10.94 3.41 1.60
CA CYS A 127 -12.15 4.17 1.93
C CYS A 127 -13.32 3.86 0.98
N GLU A 128 -13.07 3.79 -0.32
CA GLU A 128 -14.10 3.42 -1.30
C GLU A 128 -14.58 1.98 -1.10
N GLN A 129 -13.66 1.04 -0.84
CA GLN A 129 -14.05 -0.35 -0.56
C GLN A 129 -14.92 -0.45 0.69
N VAL A 130 -14.54 0.22 1.78
CA VAL A 130 -15.32 0.22 3.02
C VAL A 130 -16.70 0.85 2.81
N ARG A 131 -16.77 1.97 2.10
CA ARG A 131 -18.03 2.63 1.75
C ARG A 131 -18.93 1.72 0.93
N THR A 132 -18.41 1.12 -0.15
CA THR A 132 -19.19 0.23 -1.02
C THR A 132 -19.61 -1.04 -0.29
N GLY A 133 -18.74 -1.59 0.58
CA GLY A 133 -19.04 -2.73 1.44
C GLY A 133 -20.20 -2.49 2.40
N ILE A 134 -20.25 -1.30 3.02
CA ILE A 134 -21.37 -0.92 3.90
C ILE A 134 -22.65 -0.73 3.06
N GLN A 135 -22.54 -0.09 1.89
CA GLN A 135 -23.68 0.18 1.01
C GLN A 135 -24.25 -1.07 0.32
N ALA A 136 -23.45 -2.14 0.19
CA ALA A 136 -23.88 -3.43 -0.33
C ALA A 136 -24.82 -4.18 0.63
N LEU A 137 -24.84 -3.81 1.91
CA LEU A 137 -25.70 -4.45 2.91
C LEU A 137 -27.19 -4.09 2.68
N PRO A 138 -28.12 -5.00 2.98
CA PRO A 138 -29.56 -4.72 2.88
C PRO A 138 -29.96 -3.53 3.74
N LYS A 139 -30.67 -2.55 3.14
CA LYS A 139 -31.10 -1.31 3.84
C LYS A 139 -31.93 -1.58 5.11
N GLY A 140 -32.65 -2.70 5.17
CA GLY A 140 -33.44 -3.13 6.33
C GLY A 140 -32.62 -3.40 7.59
N GLN A 141 -31.33 -3.73 7.49
CA GLN A 141 -30.44 -4.00 8.63
C GLN A 141 -30.34 -2.80 9.58
N LEU A 142 -30.23 -1.59 9.02
CA LEU A 142 -30.19 -0.34 9.80
C LEU A 142 -31.52 -0.12 10.55
N GLY A 143 -32.65 -0.36 9.87
CA GLY A 143 -33.99 -0.19 10.46
C GLY A 143 -34.26 -1.19 11.57
N ALA A 144 -33.94 -2.47 11.35
CA ALA A 144 -34.07 -3.53 12.34
C ALA A 144 -33.21 -3.27 13.58
N ALA A 145 -31.95 -2.85 13.39
CA ALA A 145 -31.08 -2.53 14.51
C ALA A 145 -31.58 -1.33 15.34
N ARG A 146 -32.13 -0.30 14.68
CA ARG A 146 -32.80 0.82 15.36
C ARG A 146 -34.05 0.38 16.12
N ALA A 147 -34.86 -0.52 15.56
CA ALA A 147 -36.05 -1.05 16.22
C ALA A 147 -35.71 -1.86 17.48
N MET A 148 -34.54 -2.50 17.52
CA MET A 148 -33.99 -3.15 18.72
C MET A 148 -33.38 -2.18 19.74
N GLY A 149 -33.47 -0.87 19.52
CA GLY A 149 -32.98 0.16 20.45
C GLY A 149 -31.49 0.49 20.33
N PHE A 150 -30.78 -0.03 19.31
CA PHE A 150 -29.37 0.32 19.13
C PHE A 150 -29.18 1.78 18.70
N ARG A 151 -28.21 2.45 19.33
CA ARG A 151 -27.70 3.76 18.89
C ARG A 151 -26.80 3.60 17.67
N LEU A 152 -26.69 4.64 16.83
CA LEU A 152 -25.90 4.62 15.60
C LEU A 152 -24.48 4.03 15.73
N PRO A 153 -23.65 4.43 16.72
CA PRO A 153 -22.30 3.84 16.87
C PRO A 153 -22.33 2.34 17.14
N ALA A 154 -23.32 1.86 17.91
CA ALA A 154 -23.50 0.44 18.18
C ALA A 154 -23.94 -0.32 16.93
N ILE A 155 -24.82 0.26 16.11
CA ILE A 155 -25.23 -0.33 14.82
C ILE A 155 -24.01 -0.50 13.90
N TYR A 156 -23.17 0.53 13.78
CA TYR A 156 -21.94 0.44 12.99
C TYR A 156 -20.99 -0.64 13.53
N ARG A 157 -20.69 -0.62 14.82
CA ARG A 157 -19.72 -1.53 15.45
C ARG A 157 -20.17 -3.00 15.42
N TYR A 158 -21.43 -3.27 15.73
CA TYR A 158 -21.91 -4.63 15.98
C TYR A 158 -22.67 -5.25 14.80
N VAL A 159 -23.20 -4.45 13.88
CA VAL A 159 -24.02 -4.95 12.76
C VAL A 159 -23.36 -4.69 11.41
N LEU A 160 -23.08 -3.44 11.08
CA LEU A 160 -22.66 -3.07 9.73
C LEU A 160 -21.20 -3.42 9.44
N LEU A 161 -20.26 -2.97 10.29
CA LEU A 161 -18.83 -3.14 10.04
C LEU A 161 -18.41 -4.61 9.98
N PRO A 162 -18.81 -5.50 10.91
CA PRO A 162 -18.41 -6.89 10.85
C PRO A 162 -18.86 -7.60 9.57
N GLN A 163 -19.98 -7.20 8.97
CA GLN A 163 -20.47 -7.77 7.71
C GLN A 163 -19.79 -7.10 6.50
N ALA A 164 -19.70 -5.78 6.49
CA ALA A 164 -19.06 -5.00 5.43
C ALA A 164 -17.60 -5.41 5.23
N PHE A 165 -16.83 -5.58 6.32
CA PHE A 165 -15.43 -6.01 6.25
C PHE A 165 -15.25 -7.39 5.61
N ARG A 166 -16.22 -8.30 5.79
CA ARG A 166 -16.18 -9.64 5.16
C ARG A 166 -16.48 -9.57 3.67
N ILE A 167 -17.35 -8.66 3.24
CA ILE A 167 -17.70 -8.44 1.84
C ILE A 167 -16.52 -7.84 1.06
N ILE A 168 -15.73 -6.98 1.69
CA ILE A 168 -14.66 -6.22 1.00
C ILE A 168 -13.29 -6.92 1.03
N ILE A 169 -13.16 -8.10 1.65
CA ILE A 169 -11.87 -8.83 1.65
C ILE A 169 -11.34 -9.05 0.21
N PRO A 170 -12.14 -9.53 -0.76
CA PRO A 170 -11.64 -9.73 -2.13
C PRO A 170 -11.08 -8.45 -2.79
N PRO A 171 -11.77 -7.29 -2.81
CA PRO A 171 -11.16 -6.08 -3.35
C PRO A 171 -10.00 -5.55 -2.50
N LEU A 172 -9.98 -5.74 -1.18
CA LEU A 172 -8.82 -5.39 -0.33
C LEU A 172 -7.59 -6.22 -0.69
N THR A 173 -7.74 -7.48 -1.11
CA THR A 173 -6.63 -8.29 -1.65
C THR A 173 -5.98 -7.60 -2.84
N SER A 174 -6.77 -7.02 -3.74
CA SER A 174 -6.25 -6.32 -4.91
C SER A 174 -5.48 -5.05 -4.52
N GLU A 175 -6.01 -4.26 -3.58
CA GLU A 175 -5.31 -3.08 -3.07
C GLU A 175 -4.03 -3.44 -2.30
N PHE A 176 -4.04 -4.55 -1.56
CA PHE A 176 -2.86 -5.07 -0.89
C PHE A 176 -1.76 -5.46 -1.88
N LEU A 177 -2.09 -6.15 -2.97
CA LEU A 177 -1.09 -6.45 -4.01
C LEU A 177 -0.61 -5.18 -4.72
N ASN A 178 -1.48 -4.19 -4.91
CA ASN A 178 -1.12 -2.93 -5.56
C ASN A 178 -0.15 -2.09 -4.72
N ILE A 179 -0.26 -2.07 -3.38
CA ILE A 179 0.68 -1.29 -2.56
C ILE A 179 2.12 -1.83 -2.65
N PHE A 180 2.30 -3.16 -2.77
CA PHE A 180 3.62 -3.79 -3.01
C PHE A 180 4.19 -3.47 -4.39
N LYS A 181 3.36 -3.25 -5.41
CA LYS A 181 3.82 -2.82 -6.73
C LYS A 181 4.17 -1.34 -6.72
N ASN A 182 3.35 -0.54 -6.06
CA ASN A 182 3.50 0.90 -5.95
C ASN A 182 4.68 1.32 -5.05
N SER A 183 5.18 0.45 -4.18
CA SER A 183 6.38 0.73 -3.39
C SER A 183 7.63 0.95 -4.25
N SER A 184 7.67 0.42 -5.48
CA SER A 184 8.76 0.65 -6.44
C SER A 184 8.97 2.12 -6.83
N VAL A 185 7.94 2.96 -6.66
CA VAL A 185 8.03 4.41 -6.90
C VAL A 185 9.03 5.07 -5.94
N ALA A 186 9.30 4.45 -4.77
CA ALA A 186 10.29 4.93 -3.81
C ALA A 186 11.72 5.01 -4.37
N SER A 187 12.05 4.21 -5.39
CA SER A 187 13.33 4.30 -6.10
C SER A 187 13.60 5.67 -6.69
N LEU A 188 12.55 6.45 -7.00
CA LEU A 188 12.65 7.76 -7.63
C LEU A 188 13.11 8.87 -6.67
N ILE A 189 13.06 8.63 -5.36
CA ILE A 189 13.60 9.53 -4.34
C ILE A 189 14.87 8.97 -3.69
N GLY A 190 15.47 7.94 -4.30
CA GLY A 190 16.74 7.37 -3.86
C GLY A 190 16.65 6.33 -2.73
N LEU A 191 15.45 5.86 -2.37
CA LEU A 191 15.33 4.76 -1.41
C LEU A 191 15.71 3.44 -2.08
N MET A 192 16.67 2.72 -1.50
CA MET A 192 17.28 1.54 -2.09
C MET A 192 16.43 0.26 -1.92
N GLU A 193 15.19 0.30 -2.42
CA GLU A 193 14.28 -0.85 -2.50
C GLU A 193 14.59 -1.75 -3.72
N LEU A 194 13.77 -2.77 -3.98
CA LEU A 194 14.07 -3.82 -4.95
C LEU A 194 14.33 -3.30 -6.36
N LEU A 195 13.52 -2.37 -6.87
CA LEU A 195 13.74 -1.78 -8.20
C LEU A 195 15.00 -0.89 -8.23
N ALA A 196 15.27 -0.11 -7.18
CA ALA A 196 16.50 0.67 -7.06
C ALA A 196 17.75 -0.22 -7.07
N GLN A 197 17.77 -1.28 -6.27
CA GLN A 197 18.85 -2.26 -6.21
C GLN A 197 19.06 -2.99 -7.55
N THR A 198 17.96 -3.22 -8.28
CA THR A 198 18.00 -3.79 -9.63
C THR A 198 18.71 -2.85 -10.60
N LYS A 199 18.36 -1.56 -10.60
CA LYS A 199 19.01 -0.55 -11.45
C LYS A 199 20.49 -0.42 -11.11
N GLN A 200 20.81 -0.37 -9.82
CA GLN A 200 22.20 -0.28 -9.36
C GLN A 200 23.01 -1.52 -9.78
N THR A 201 22.45 -2.72 -9.65
CA THR A 201 23.10 -3.96 -10.12
C THR A 201 23.33 -3.94 -11.64
N ALA A 202 22.33 -3.51 -12.41
CA ALA A 202 22.43 -3.41 -13.86
C ALA A 202 23.52 -2.43 -14.31
N GLU A 203 23.67 -1.31 -13.60
CA GLU A 203 24.67 -0.28 -13.89
C GLU A 203 26.09 -0.74 -13.51
N PHE A 204 26.28 -1.31 -12.31
CA PHE A 204 27.60 -1.72 -11.83
C PHE A 204 28.14 -2.97 -12.53
N SER A 205 27.26 -3.91 -12.86
CA SER A 205 27.66 -5.18 -13.49
C SER A 205 27.60 -5.18 -15.02
N ALA A 206 27.01 -4.13 -15.62
CA ALA A 206 26.67 -4.05 -17.04
C ALA A 206 25.76 -5.18 -17.58
N ASN A 207 25.12 -5.97 -16.69
CA ASN A 207 24.22 -7.08 -17.03
C ASN A 207 22.76 -6.68 -16.83
N LEU A 208 22.24 -5.88 -17.76
CA LEU A 208 20.88 -5.32 -17.69
C LEU A 208 19.79 -6.40 -17.71
N PHE A 209 19.91 -7.39 -18.60
CA PHE A 209 18.85 -8.39 -18.79
C PHE A 209 18.73 -9.33 -17.59
N GLU A 210 19.84 -9.79 -17.03
CA GLU A 210 19.88 -10.65 -15.84
C GLU A 210 19.27 -9.94 -14.65
N ALA A 211 19.70 -8.70 -14.37
CA ALA A 211 19.22 -7.93 -13.22
C ALA A 211 17.69 -7.75 -13.26
N PHE A 212 17.13 -7.28 -14.39
CA PHE A 212 15.69 -7.08 -14.53
C PHE A 212 14.90 -8.40 -14.61
N THR A 213 15.49 -9.47 -15.15
CA THR A 213 14.84 -10.79 -15.15
C THR A 213 14.74 -11.34 -13.72
N LEU A 214 15.82 -11.25 -12.93
CA LEU A 214 15.80 -11.65 -11.52
C LEU A 214 14.80 -10.82 -10.72
N ALA A 215 14.81 -9.49 -10.88
CA ALA A 215 13.84 -8.60 -10.23
C ALA A 215 12.39 -8.98 -10.56
N THR A 216 12.11 -9.27 -11.83
CA THR A 216 10.78 -9.70 -12.29
C THR A 216 10.36 -11.01 -11.63
N LEU A 217 11.26 -11.99 -11.55
CA LEU A 217 11.00 -13.26 -10.87
C LEU A 217 10.75 -13.07 -9.37
N ILE A 218 11.49 -12.18 -8.71
CA ILE A 218 11.31 -11.85 -7.29
C ILE A 218 9.94 -11.18 -7.08
N TYR A 219 9.62 -10.13 -7.84
CA TYR A 219 8.31 -9.47 -7.74
C TYR A 219 7.15 -10.42 -8.04
N PHE A 220 7.29 -11.28 -9.05
CA PHE A 220 6.28 -12.29 -9.38
C PHE A 220 6.08 -13.27 -8.23
N THR A 221 7.16 -13.83 -7.70
CA THR A 221 7.12 -14.80 -6.59
C THR A 221 6.56 -14.17 -5.32
N LEU A 222 6.94 -12.92 -5.03
CA LEU A 222 6.39 -12.13 -3.92
C LEU A 222 4.89 -11.90 -4.11
N ASN A 223 4.44 -11.42 -5.27
CA ASN A 223 3.02 -11.18 -5.51
C ASN A 223 2.21 -12.48 -5.47
N MET A 224 2.76 -13.58 -5.99
CA MET A 224 2.10 -14.89 -5.95
C MET A 224 1.97 -15.40 -4.51
N SER A 225 3.01 -15.28 -3.68
CA SER A 225 2.96 -15.69 -2.28
C SER A 225 1.96 -14.85 -1.46
N LEU A 226 1.95 -13.53 -1.66
CA LEU A 226 0.97 -12.62 -1.05
C LEU A 226 -0.46 -12.93 -1.50
N MET A 227 -0.66 -13.23 -2.79
CA MET A 227 -1.97 -13.62 -3.31
C MET A 227 -2.47 -14.93 -2.68
N LEU A 228 -1.61 -15.93 -2.54
CA LEU A 228 -1.95 -17.19 -1.86
C LEU A 228 -2.33 -16.95 -0.40
N LEU A 229 -1.56 -16.12 0.31
CA LEU A 229 -1.86 -15.73 1.69
C LEU A 229 -3.23 -15.05 1.79
N MET A 230 -3.52 -14.08 0.91
CA MET A 230 -4.80 -13.38 0.92
C MET A 230 -5.97 -14.28 0.51
N ARG A 231 -5.77 -15.24 -0.40
CA ARG A 231 -6.77 -16.28 -0.72
C ARG A 231 -7.09 -17.15 0.50
N MET A 232 -6.11 -17.45 1.35
CA MET A 232 -6.36 -18.17 2.62
C MET A 232 -7.20 -17.33 3.58
N VAL A 233 -6.94 -16.02 3.68
CA VAL A 233 -7.75 -15.09 4.47
C VAL A 233 -9.18 -15.02 3.94
N GLU A 234 -9.33 -14.87 2.62
CA GLU A 234 -10.63 -14.82 1.96
C GLU A 234 -11.45 -16.09 2.23
N ARG A 235 -10.87 -17.27 2.06
CA ARG A 235 -11.54 -18.55 2.33
C ARG A 235 -11.99 -18.71 3.79
N LYS A 236 -11.22 -18.19 4.75
CA LYS A 236 -11.57 -18.24 6.18
C LYS A 236 -12.69 -17.29 6.56
N VAL A 237 -12.80 -16.16 5.86
CA VAL A 237 -13.71 -15.06 6.21
C VAL A 237 -14.99 -15.07 5.35
N ALA A 238 -15.00 -15.86 4.28
CA ALA A 238 -16.12 -16.01 3.36
C ALA A 238 -17.43 -16.36 4.09
N VAL A 239 -18.47 -15.55 3.86
CA VAL A 239 -19.83 -15.83 4.35
C VAL A 239 -20.67 -16.33 3.17
N PRO A 240 -21.17 -17.58 3.21
CA PRO A 240 -22.05 -18.11 2.18
C PRO A 240 -23.26 -17.19 1.93
N GLY A 241 -23.50 -16.82 0.68
CA GLY A 241 -24.67 -16.03 0.27
C GLY A 241 -24.53 -14.49 0.33
N LEU A 242 -23.47 -13.94 0.92
CA LEU A 242 -23.20 -12.48 0.93
C LEU A 242 -22.09 -12.05 -0.01
N ILE A 243 -21.25 -12.99 -0.46
CA ILE A 243 -20.29 -12.73 -1.52
C ILE A 243 -21.12 -12.61 -2.80
N ALA A 244 -21.38 -11.37 -3.21
CA ALA A 244 -21.86 -11.09 -4.55
C ALA A 244 -20.95 -11.87 -5.49
N VAL A 245 -21.56 -12.77 -6.25
CA VAL A 245 -20.96 -13.57 -7.31
C VAL A 245 -20.27 -12.60 -8.27
N GLY A 246 -19.01 -12.31 -8.00
CA GLY A 246 -18.16 -11.47 -8.81
C GLY A 246 -17.61 -12.31 -9.93
N GLY A 247 -18.38 -12.40 -11.02
CA GLY A 247 -17.91 -12.74 -12.37
C GLY A 247 -17.45 -14.19 -12.56
N LYS A 248 -18.17 -14.90 -13.43
CA LYS A 248 -17.52 -15.91 -14.27
C LYS A 248 -16.47 -15.25 -15.16
#